data_AF-A0A5J5PR20-F1
#
_entry.id   AF-A0A5J5PR20-F1
#
_cell.length_a   1.000
_cell.length_b   1.000
_cell.length_c   1.000
_cell.angle_alpha   90.00
_cell.angle_beta   90.00
_cell.angle_gamma   90.00
#
_symmetry.space_group_name_H-M   'P 1'
#
loop_
_entity.id
_entity.type
_entity.pdbx_description
1 polymer ?
#
loop_
_entity_poly.entity_id
_entity_poly.type
_entity_poly.pdbx_seq_one_letter_code
_entity_poly.pdbx_strand_id
1 'polypeptide(L)'
;MEETPVSKVMTKNPVFVLSDTLAVEALQKMVQGKFRHLPVVQNGDVIALLDIAKCLYDAIAPMERAAEKGKAIAAVEGVEKNWGTSFSGQNTFIETLREQMLRPSLSIIIADNLKIVIVSPDDTVLTTTKKIQECRINSAVFR
;
A
#
# COMPACT_ATOMS: atom_id res chain seq x y z
N MET A 1 25.85 13.32 0.74
CA MET A 1 24.39 13.13 0.57
C MET A 1 23.61 14.44 0.66
N GLU A 2 24.08 15.45 1.40
CA GLU A 2 23.36 16.73 1.54
C GLU A 2 23.14 17.47 0.20
N GLU A 3 24.06 17.33 -0.75
CA GLU A 3 23.97 17.94 -2.08
C GLU A 3 23.64 16.94 -3.20
N THR A 4 23.50 15.65 -2.90
CA THR A 4 23.28 14.63 -3.93
C THR A 4 21.88 14.83 -4.52
N PRO A 5 21.74 15.09 -5.84
CA PRO A 5 20.42 15.21 -6.46
C PRO A 5 19.68 13.87 -6.48
N VAL A 6 18.36 13.90 -6.33
CA VAL A 6 17.53 12.69 -6.33
C VAL A 6 17.56 11.96 -7.68
N SER A 7 17.71 12.69 -8.79
CA SER A 7 17.88 12.12 -10.13
C SER A 7 19.07 11.15 -10.26
N LYS A 8 20.07 11.25 -9.37
CA LYS A 8 21.24 10.35 -9.35
C LYS A 8 20.99 9.05 -8.59
N VAL A 9 19.96 8.99 -7.74
CA VAL A 9 19.76 7.86 -6.80
C VAL A 9 18.38 7.20 -6.92
N MET A 10 17.38 7.89 -7.46
CA MET A 10 16.05 7.35 -7.66
C MET A 10 16.01 6.39 -8.86
N THR A 11 15.08 5.44 -8.82
CA THR A 11 14.86 4.48 -9.91
C THR A 11 14.42 5.21 -11.18
N LYS A 12 15.20 5.06 -12.25
CA LYS A 12 14.83 5.58 -13.58
C LYS A 12 13.78 4.67 -14.22
N ASN A 13 12.81 5.28 -14.89
CA ASN A 13 11.75 4.60 -15.65
C ASN A 13 11.06 3.48 -14.82
N PRO A 14 10.45 3.81 -13.67
CA PRO A 14 9.79 2.79 -12.84
C PRO A 14 8.65 2.12 -13.61
N VAL A 15 8.41 0.84 -13.32
CA VAL A 15 7.20 0.15 -13.77
C VAL A 15 5.98 0.88 -13.20
N PHE A 16 4.95 1.09 -14.01
CA PHE A 16 3.71 1.73 -13.60
C PHE A 16 2.48 0.94 -14.09
N VAL A 17 1.31 1.33 -13.59
CA VAL A 17 -0.01 0.85 -14.03
C VAL A 17 -0.93 2.02 -14.33
N LEU A 18 -1.98 1.77 -15.10
CA LEU A 18 -3.01 2.78 -15.38
C LEU A 18 -4.05 2.80 -14.25
N SER A 19 -4.78 3.90 -14.12
CA SER A 19 -5.80 4.06 -13.07
C SER A 19 -6.98 3.09 -13.18
N ASP A 20 -7.22 2.53 -14.36
CA ASP A 20 -8.23 1.52 -14.67
C ASP A 20 -7.70 0.08 -14.59
N THR A 21 -6.40 -0.11 -14.32
CA THR A 21 -5.81 -1.45 -14.13
C THR A 21 -6.45 -2.15 -12.92
N LEU A 22 -6.66 -3.46 -13.01
CA LEU A 22 -7.15 -4.27 -11.90
C LEU A 22 -6.11 -4.29 -10.76
N ALA A 23 -6.55 -4.20 -9.50
CA ALA A 23 -5.62 -4.17 -8.38
C ALA A 23 -4.83 -5.49 -8.25
N VAL A 24 -5.43 -6.63 -8.62
CA VAL A 24 -4.72 -7.93 -8.69
C VAL A 24 -3.56 -7.91 -9.68
N GLU A 25 -3.73 -7.29 -10.85
CA GLU A 25 -2.65 -7.17 -11.84
C GLU A 25 -1.54 -6.24 -11.33
N ALA A 26 -1.90 -5.15 -10.67
CA ALA A 26 -0.96 -4.27 -10.00
C ALA A 26 -0.15 -5.02 -8.93
N LEU A 27 -0.81 -5.83 -8.10
CA LEU A 27 -0.16 -6.67 -7.09
C LEU A 27 0.81 -7.67 -7.72
N GLN A 28 0.38 -8.35 -8.78
CA GLN A 28 1.23 -9.31 -9.49
C GLN A 28 2.50 -8.64 -10.02
N LYS A 29 2.39 -7.45 -10.61
CA LYS A 29 3.55 -6.66 -11.05
C LYS A 29 4.50 -6.33 -9.89
N MET A 30 3.97 -5.93 -8.72
CA MET A 30 4.75 -5.63 -7.52
C MET A 30 5.52 -6.85 -6.99
N VAL A 31 4.84 -8.01 -6.92
CA VAL A 31 5.42 -9.27 -6.45
C VAL A 31 6.50 -9.78 -7.41
N GLN A 32 6.19 -9.82 -8.71
CA GLN A 32 7.13 -10.32 -9.73
C GLN A 32 8.34 -9.41 -9.90
N GLY A 33 8.10 -8.09 -9.91
CA GLY A 33 9.16 -7.08 -10.03
C GLY A 33 9.91 -6.81 -8.73
N LYS A 34 9.50 -7.42 -7.61
CA LYS A 34 10.11 -7.29 -6.28
C LYS A 34 10.24 -5.84 -5.81
N PHE A 35 9.20 -5.05 -6.02
CA PHE A 35 9.13 -3.67 -5.54
C PHE A 35 7.89 -3.44 -4.68
N ARG A 36 8.05 -2.57 -3.67
CA ARG A 36 6.97 -2.26 -2.71
C ARG A 36 6.03 -1.16 -3.17
N HIS A 37 6.51 -0.31 -4.07
CA HIS A 37 5.80 0.87 -4.51
C HIS A 37 5.53 0.82 -6.00
N LEU A 38 4.30 1.18 -6.41
CA LEU A 38 3.89 1.14 -7.81
C LEU A 38 3.17 2.45 -8.18
N PRO A 39 3.76 3.28 -9.05
CA PRO A 39 3.09 4.45 -9.60
C PRO A 39 1.82 4.07 -10.36
N VAL A 40 0.77 4.86 -10.15
CA VAL A 40 -0.47 4.80 -10.93
C VAL A 40 -0.56 6.05 -11.79
N VAL A 41 -0.75 5.84 -13.08
CA VAL A 41 -0.71 6.88 -14.11
C VAL A 41 -2.08 7.05 -14.74
N GLN A 42 -2.47 8.29 -14.99
CA GLN A 42 -3.64 8.65 -15.78
C GLN A 42 -3.28 9.86 -16.67
N ASN A 43 -3.61 9.79 -17.96
CA ASN A 43 -3.31 10.86 -18.93
C ASN A 43 -1.83 11.30 -18.98
N GLY A 44 -0.89 10.40 -18.68
CA GLY A 44 0.54 10.69 -18.63
C GLY A 44 1.04 11.29 -17.31
N ASP A 45 0.13 11.49 -16.34
CA ASP A 45 0.44 12.02 -15.01
C ASP A 45 0.43 10.91 -13.95
N VAL A 46 1.40 10.96 -13.04
CA VAL A 46 1.37 10.12 -11.83
C VAL A 46 0.33 10.70 -10.87
N ILE A 47 -0.78 9.99 -10.69
CA ILE A 47 -1.91 10.43 -9.86
C ILE A 47 -1.97 9.75 -8.50
N ALA A 48 -1.24 8.64 -8.32
CA ALA A 48 -1.12 7.94 -7.05
C ALA A 48 0.13 7.06 -7.01
N LEU A 49 0.45 6.57 -5.81
CA LEU A 49 1.51 5.61 -5.62
C LEU A 49 1.04 4.56 -4.61
N LEU A 50 0.93 3.31 -5.07
CA LEU A 50 0.52 2.19 -4.24
C LEU A 50 1.68 1.76 -3.34
N ASP A 51 1.39 1.42 -2.09
CA ASP A 51 2.31 0.77 -1.15
C ASP A 51 1.69 -0.56 -0.73
N ILE A 52 2.30 -1.67 -1.18
CA ILE A 52 1.79 -3.01 -0.88
C ILE A 52 1.71 -3.25 0.63
N ALA A 53 2.63 -2.72 1.43
CA ALA A 53 2.60 -2.91 2.88
C ALA A 53 1.39 -2.20 3.50
N LYS A 54 1.07 -0.98 3.03
CA LYS A 54 -0.15 -0.28 3.43
C LYS A 54 -1.40 -1.04 3.00
N CYS A 55 -1.46 -1.52 1.75
CA CYS A 55 -2.60 -2.31 1.26
C CYS A 55 -2.82 -3.56 2.12
N LEU A 56 -1.74 -4.27 2.50
CA LEU A 56 -1.79 -5.43 3.37
C LEU A 56 -2.30 -5.06 4.78
N TYR A 57 -1.75 -3.99 5.38
CA TYR A 57 -2.18 -3.52 6.69
C TYR A 57 -3.66 -3.13 6.70
N ASP A 58 -4.09 -2.34 5.72
CA ASP A 58 -5.48 -1.89 5.60
C ASP A 58 -6.45 -3.06 5.40
N ALA A 59 -6.02 -4.14 4.73
CA ALA A 59 -6.82 -5.36 4.57
C ALA A 59 -6.95 -6.17 5.86
N ILE A 60 -5.91 -6.20 6.70
CA ILE A 60 -5.87 -6.98 7.96
C ILE A 60 -6.52 -6.23 9.12
N ALA A 61 -6.35 -4.91 9.21
CA ALA A 61 -6.78 -4.11 10.35
C ALA A 61 -8.29 -4.23 10.71
N PRO A 62 -9.24 -4.38 9.75
CA PRO A 62 -10.63 -4.66 10.07
C PRO A 62 -10.83 -6.04 10.73
N MET A 63 -10.11 -7.06 10.25
CA MET A 63 -10.20 -8.43 10.78
C MET A 63 -9.69 -8.50 12.22
N GLU A 64 -8.55 -7.86 12.51
CA GLU A 64 -8.00 -7.77 13.86
C GLU A 64 -8.97 -7.06 14.82
N ARG A 65 -9.57 -5.94 14.37
CA ARG A 65 -10.59 -5.22 15.16
C ARG A 65 -11.83 -6.05 15.43
N ALA A 66 -12.28 -6.87 14.47
CA ALA A 66 -13.42 -7.76 14.66
C ALA A 66 -13.09 -8.88 15.66
N ALA A 67 -11.90 -9.48 15.56
CA ALA A 67 -11.44 -10.52 16.48
C ALA A 67 -11.32 -10.02 17.93
N GLU A 68 -10.79 -8.81 18.13
CA GLU A 68 -10.64 -8.23 19.47
C GLU A 68 -12.00 -7.89 20.11
N LYS A 69 -12.94 -7.36 19.31
CA LYS A 69 -14.33 -7.18 19.77
C LYS A 69 -14.98 -8.51 20.17
N GLY A 70 -14.75 -9.57 19.39
CA GLY A 70 -15.27 -10.91 19.70
C GLY A 70 -14.74 -11.47 21.02
N LYS A 71 -13.44 -11.27 21.32
CA LYS A 71 -12.85 -11.66 22.62
C LYS A 71 -13.45 -10.87 23.78
N ALA A 72 -13.62 -9.55 23.63
CA ALA A 72 -14.23 -8.72 24.67
C ALA A 72 -15.67 -9.16 24.98
N ILE A 73 -16.46 -9.53 23.97
CA ILE A 73 -17.81 -10.04 24.14
C ILE A 73 -17.79 -11.43 24.82
N ALA A 74 -16.93 -12.35 24.38
CA ALA A 74 -16.81 -13.69 24.98
C ALA A 74 -16.34 -13.65 26.45
N ALA A 75 -15.49 -12.69 26.81
CA ALA A 75 -15.07 -12.47 28.19
C ALA A 75 -16.21 -11.95 29.09
N VAL A 76 -17.16 -11.21 28.53
CA VAL A 76 -18.38 -10.76 29.24
C VAL A 76 -19.41 -11.90 29.36
N GLU A 77 -19.49 -12.78 28.36
CA GLU A 77 -20.48 -13.88 28.32
C GLU A 77 -19.99 -15.20 28.94
N GLY A 78 -18.74 -15.29 29.42
CA GLY A 78 -18.25 -16.45 30.17
C GLY A 78 -18.23 -17.75 29.37
N VAL A 79 -17.98 -17.70 28.05
CA VAL A 79 -17.87 -18.89 27.19
C VAL A 79 -16.41 -19.16 26.85
N GLU A 80 -15.77 -20.03 27.63
CA GLU A 80 -14.49 -20.64 27.28
C GLU A 80 -14.72 -21.69 26.18
N LYS A 81 -14.74 -21.26 24.91
CA LYS A 81 -14.61 -22.19 23.78
C LYS A 81 -13.29 -21.98 23.06
N ASN A 82 -12.39 -22.90 23.40
CA ASN A 82 -11.17 -23.31 22.73
C ASN A 82 -11.15 -22.97 21.22
N TRP A 83 -10.62 -21.80 20.86
CA TRP A 83 -10.20 -21.51 19.49
C TRP A 83 -8.82 -22.11 19.26
N GLY A 84 -8.81 -23.44 19.11
CA GLY A 84 -7.63 -24.22 18.79
C GLY A 84 -7.03 -23.79 17.45
N THR A 85 -5.79 -23.33 17.53
CA THR A 85 -4.89 -22.94 16.44
C THR A 85 -4.77 -24.03 15.38
N SER A 86 -5.11 -23.74 14.12
CA SER A 86 -4.60 -24.45 12.93
C SER A 86 -4.84 -23.62 11.67
N PHE A 87 -3.79 -22.93 11.21
CA PHE A 87 -3.43 -22.65 9.80
C PHE A 87 -4.50 -22.25 8.75
N SER A 88 -5.72 -21.83 9.11
CA SER A 88 -6.73 -21.35 8.14
C SER A 88 -6.54 -19.89 7.71
N GLY A 89 -5.71 -19.14 8.45
CA GLY A 89 -5.54 -17.70 8.27
C GLY A 89 -4.98 -17.29 6.92
N GLN A 90 -4.20 -18.14 6.24
CA GLN A 90 -3.66 -17.84 4.91
C GLN A 90 -4.75 -17.79 3.84
N ASN A 91 -5.73 -18.70 3.86
CA ASN A 91 -6.76 -18.74 2.82
C ASN A 91 -7.79 -17.61 2.99
N THR A 92 -8.20 -17.31 4.22
CA THR A 92 -9.07 -16.15 4.49
C THR A 92 -8.37 -14.83 4.20
N PHE A 93 -7.07 -14.73 4.46
CA PHE A 93 -6.29 -13.54 4.15
C PHE A 93 -6.18 -13.31 2.64
N ILE A 94 -5.86 -14.36 1.88
CA ILE A 94 -5.83 -14.29 0.42
C ILE A 94 -7.21 -13.94 -0.12
N GLU A 95 -8.29 -14.50 0.42
CA GLU A 95 -9.67 -14.16 0.00
C GLU A 95 -10.07 -12.73 0.40
N THR A 96 -9.74 -12.23 1.59
CA THR A 96 -10.02 -10.82 1.95
C THR A 96 -9.20 -9.85 1.09
N LEU A 97 -7.93 -10.16 0.84
CA LEU A 97 -7.11 -9.41 -0.13
C LEU A 97 -7.73 -9.49 -1.51
N ARG A 98 -8.18 -10.67 -1.92
CA ARG A 98 -8.89 -10.86 -3.17
C ARG A 98 -10.11 -9.96 -3.19
N GLU A 99 -11.03 -10.01 -2.24
CA GLU A 99 -12.25 -9.19 -2.19
C GLU A 99 -11.96 -7.68 -2.18
N GLN A 100 -10.99 -7.22 -1.38
CA GLN A 100 -10.60 -5.80 -1.33
C GLN A 100 -9.91 -5.34 -2.62
N MET A 101 -9.14 -6.21 -3.27
CA MET A 101 -8.45 -5.96 -4.53
C MET A 101 -9.25 -6.38 -5.78
N LEU A 102 -10.40 -7.03 -5.60
CA LEU A 102 -11.41 -7.37 -6.61
C LEU A 102 -12.42 -6.23 -6.77
N ARG A 103 -12.28 -5.14 -6.00
CA ARG A 103 -12.87 -3.85 -6.42
C ARG A 103 -12.37 -3.55 -7.84
N PRO A 104 -13.27 -3.17 -8.77
CA PRO A 104 -13.00 -3.35 -10.20
C PRO A 104 -11.88 -2.49 -10.77
N SER A 105 -11.37 -1.48 -10.05
CA SER A 105 -10.22 -0.69 -10.51
C SER A 105 -9.49 0.03 -9.38
N LEU A 106 -8.22 0.40 -9.64
CA LEU A 106 -7.42 1.22 -8.72
C LEU A 106 -8.04 2.60 -8.45
N SER A 107 -8.85 3.14 -9.36
CA SER A 107 -9.54 4.43 -9.18
C SER A 107 -10.34 4.52 -7.87
N ILE A 108 -10.94 3.42 -7.41
CA ILE A 108 -11.70 3.33 -6.16
C ILE A 108 -10.77 3.32 -4.94
N ILE A 109 -9.60 2.69 -5.06
CA ILE A 109 -8.59 2.63 -3.99
C ILE A 109 -7.90 4.00 -3.82
N ILE A 110 -7.72 4.73 -4.91
CA ILE A 110 -7.06 6.05 -4.93
C ILE A 110 -7.92 7.14 -4.29
N ALA A 111 -9.25 7.00 -4.34
CA ALA A 111 -10.20 7.98 -3.79
C ALA A 111 -10.00 8.26 -2.28
N ASP A 112 -9.39 7.35 -1.54
CA ASP A 112 -9.09 7.49 -0.10
C ASP A 112 -7.83 8.34 0.21
N ASN A 113 -7.45 9.27 -0.69
CA ASN A 113 -6.31 10.19 -0.55
C ASN A 113 -4.93 9.50 -0.46
N LEU A 114 -4.52 8.83 -1.53
CA LEU A 114 -3.10 8.46 -1.69
C LEU A 114 -2.26 9.73 -1.88
N LYS A 115 -1.66 10.22 -0.79
CA LYS A 115 -0.72 11.35 -0.82
C LYS A 115 0.55 10.93 -1.57
N ILE A 116 0.92 11.73 -2.57
CA ILE A 116 2.19 11.58 -3.29
C ILE A 116 3.08 12.77 -2.94
N VAL A 117 4.36 12.51 -2.71
CA VAL A 117 5.38 13.57 -2.77
C VAL A 117 5.97 13.57 -4.17
N ILE A 118 5.74 14.68 -4.87
CA ILE A 118 6.42 15.02 -6.11
C ILE A 118 7.58 15.95 -5.78
N VAL A 119 8.76 15.66 -6.33
CA VAL A 119 10.00 16.43 -6.17
C VAL A 119 10.61 16.78 -7.52
N SER A 120 11.49 17.78 -7.54
CA SER A 120 12.32 18.11 -8.70
C SER A 120 13.46 17.08 -8.86
N PRO A 121 13.91 16.74 -10.08
CA PRO A 121 15.09 15.90 -10.29
C PRO A 121 16.36 16.48 -9.66
N ASP A 122 16.39 17.80 -9.45
CA ASP A 122 17.50 18.54 -8.85
C ASP A 122 17.36 18.70 -7.33
N ASP A 123 16.21 18.34 -6.75
CA ASP A 123 16.05 18.32 -5.30
C ASP A 123 17.11 17.39 -4.69
N THR A 124 17.64 17.78 -3.55
CA THR A 124 18.65 16.95 -2.88
C THR A 124 17.99 15.78 -2.16
N VAL A 125 18.76 14.71 -1.94
CA VAL A 125 18.32 13.58 -1.11
C VAL A 125 17.86 14.07 0.27
N LEU A 126 18.56 15.03 0.87
CA LEU A 126 18.22 15.58 2.18
C LEU A 126 16.87 16.31 2.20
N THR A 127 16.63 17.18 1.23
CA THR A 127 15.36 17.93 1.15
C THR A 127 14.18 17.00 0.85
N THR A 128 14.41 16.01 -0.02
CA THR A 128 13.41 14.99 -0.35
C THR A 128 13.07 14.11 0.84
N THR A 129 14.05 13.62 1.61
CA THR A 129 13.77 12.78 2.79
C THR A 129 13.05 13.54 3.89
N LYS A 130 13.37 14.82 4.11
CA LYS A 130 12.61 15.70 5.01
C LYS A 130 11.15 15.82 4.57
N LYS A 131 10.90 16.07 3.28
CA LYS A 131 9.54 16.17 2.73
C LYS A 131 8.76 14.86 2.87
N ILE A 132 9.40 13.71 2.63
CA ILE A 132 8.84 12.37 2.84
C ILE A 132 8.44 12.18 4.32
N GLN A 133 9.31 12.58 5.25
CA GLN A 133 9.06 12.49 6.69
C GLN A 133 7.90 13.39 7.15
N GLU A 134 7.89 14.65 6.73
CA GLU A 134 6.83 15.62 7.03
C GLU A 134 5.46 15.16 6.52
N CYS A 135 5.43 14.56 5.32
CA CYS A 135 4.21 14.02 4.72
C CYS A 135 3.79 12.66 5.31
N ARG A 136 4.65 12.03 6.13
CA ARG A 136 4.47 10.67 6.68
C ARG A 136 4.19 9.62 5.60
N ILE A 137 4.96 9.68 4.51
CA ILE A 137 4.90 8.69 3.43
C ILE A 137 6.25 7.98 3.30
N ASN A 138 6.30 6.92 2.47
CA ASN A 138 7.47 6.04 2.37
C ASN A 138 8.23 6.17 1.04
N SER A 139 7.79 7.07 0.17
CA SER A 139 8.24 7.15 -1.22
C SER A 139 7.95 8.51 -1.83
N ALA A 140 8.71 8.85 -2.86
CA ALA A 140 8.54 10.05 -3.66
C ALA A 140 8.73 9.71 -5.14
N VAL A 141 8.24 10.59 -6.00
CA VAL A 141 8.40 10.50 -7.47
C VAL A 141 8.94 11.83 -7.95
N PHE A 142 9.86 11.82 -8.92
CA PHE A 142 10.28 13.04 -9.60
C PHE A 142 9.68 13.08 -11.00
N ARG A 143 9.45 14.28 -11.50
CA ARG A 143 8.93 14.54 -12.84
C ARG A 143 10.03 15.06 -13.76
#